data_AF-U2Y4V0-F1
#
_entry.id   AF-U2Y4V0-F1
#
_cell.length_a   1.000
_cell.length_b   1.000
_cell.length_c   1.000
_cell.angle_alpha   90.00
_cell.angle_beta   90.00
_cell.angle_gamma   90.00
#
_symmetry.space_group_name_H-M   'P 1'
#
loop_
_entity.id
_entity.type
_entity.pdbx_description
1 polymer ?
#
loop_
_entity_poly.entity_id
_entity_poly.type
_entity_poly.pdbx_seq_one_letter_code
_entity_poly.pdbx_strand_id
1 'polypeptide(L)'
;MDMLDTLRRTGGLSALTVRLGFLPAQAAAAAEALAPCLIAGYGRSLRRLGEEAFTVQLESLGGEEMAQAVLLPGPIHPSVGDAALRLAFGSSENVDRVESAVQANVTLDPPCHRDVLRLLAMLLGGYLLARADRADFGHKDGLSLLLSRGAADEWLDATLGPEDE
;
A
#
# COMPACT_ATOMS: atom_id res chain seq x y z
N MET A 1 5.06 -15.89 3.68
CA MET A 1 4.54 -15.01 4.74
C MET A 1 3.79 -13.91 4.05
N ASP A 2 2.47 -13.96 4.11
CA ASP A 2 1.61 -13.00 3.45
C ASP A 2 1.68 -11.64 4.14
N MET A 3 1.75 -10.58 3.36
CA MET A 3 1.75 -9.21 3.88
C MET A 3 0.48 -8.91 4.69
N LEU A 4 -0.61 -9.62 4.38
CA LEU A 4 -1.86 -9.58 5.12
C LEU A 4 -1.76 -10.23 6.51
N ASP A 5 -1.04 -11.35 6.64
CA ASP A 5 -0.73 -11.94 7.95
C ASP A 5 0.15 -10.98 8.78
N THR A 6 1.06 -10.26 8.11
CA THR A 6 1.88 -9.23 8.76
C THR A 6 1.01 -8.10 9.29
N LEU A 7 0.06 -7.55 8.50
CA LEU A 7 -0.90 -6.53 8.96
C LEU A 7 -1.75 -7.02 10.15
N ARG A 8 -2.13 -8.30 10.16
CA ARG A 8 -2.87 -8.92 11.28
C ARG A 8 -2.03 -9.01 12.54
N ARG A 9 -0.78 -9.47 12.43
CA ARG A 9 0.14 -9.67 13.57
C ARG A 9 0.66 -8.37 14.18
N THR A 10 0.89 -7.36 13.34
CA THR A 10 1.47 -6.08 13.74
C THR A 10 0.44 -5.08 14.27
N GLY A 11 -0.85 -5.40 14.16
CA GLY A 11 -1.94 -4.51 14.58
C GLY A 11 -2.37 -3.50 13.51
N GLY A 12 -1.93 -3.65 12.25
CA GLY A 12 -2.38 -2.81 11.13
C GLY A 12 -3.90 -2.85 10.95
N LEU A 13 -4.54 -4.02 11.13
CA LEU A 13 -6.00 -4.10 11.12
C LEU A 13 -6.65 -3.37 12.30
N SER A 14 -6.07 -3.49 13.50
CA SER A 14 -6.55 -2.78 14.68
C SER A 14 -6.43 -1.27 14.50
N ALA A 15 -5.34 -0.80 13.89
CA ALA A 15 -5.16 0.61 13.54
C ALA A 15 -6.27 1.10 12.61
N LEU A 16 -6.63 0.34 11.57
CA LEU A 16 -7.77 0.68 10.69
C LEU A 16 -9.09 0.77 11.46
N THR A 17 -9.36 -0.16 12.38
CA THR A 17 -10.60 -0.10 13.20
C THR A 17 -10.67 1.15 14.06
N VAL A 18 -9.56 1.55 14.68
CA VAL A 18 -9.51 2.75 15.55
C VAL A 18 -9.58 4.03 14.72
N ARG A 19 -8.86 4.07 13.59
CA ARG A 19 -8.74 5.24 12.71
C ARG A 19 -10.05 5.57 11.99
N LEU A 20 -10.73 4.54 11.49
CA LEU A 20 -11.89 4.67 10.62
C LEU A 20 -13.21 4.34 11.32
N GLY A 21 -13.16 3.86 12.57
CA GLY A 21 -14.34 3.38 13.29
C GLY A 21 -14.92 2.09 12.71
N PHE A 22 -14.14 1.35 11.93
CA PHE A 22 -14.60 0.11 11.28
C PHE A 22 -14.71 -1.05 12.26
N LEU A 23 -15.62 -1.97 11.95
CA LEU A 23 -15.65 -3.27 12.59
C LEU A 23 -14.40 -4.08 12.17
N PRO A 24 -13.86 -4.95 13.03
CA PRO A 24 -12.68 -5.76 12.71
C PRO A 24 -12.88 -6.62 11.45
N ALA A 25 -14.11 -7.11 11.22
CA ALA A 25 -14.46 -7.83 10.00
C ALA A 25 -14.43 -6.94 8.74
N GLN A 26 -14.83 -5.67 8.84
CA GLN A 26 -14.77 -4.73 7.72
C GLN A 26 -13.33 -4.31 7.42
N ALA A 27 -12.53 -4.04 8.45
CA ALA A 27 -11.11 -3.72 8.29
C ALA A 27 -10.34 -4.89 7.65
N ALA A 28 -10.64 -6.13 8.06
CA ALA A 28 -10.07 -7.32 7.44
C ALA A 28 -10.48 -7.43 5.96
N ALA A 29 -11.78 -7.37 5.66
CA ALA A 29 -12.27 -7.46 4.28
C ALA A 29 -11.69 -6.35 3.38
N ALA A 30 -11.60 -5.13 3.88
CA ALA A 30 -11.02 -4.02 3.15
C ALA A 30 -9.52 -4.24 2.89
N ALA A 31 -8.76 -4.67 3.91
CA ALA A 31 -7.35 -5.00 3.73
C ALA A 31 -7.17 -6.18 2.76
N GLU A 32 -8.02 -7.20 2.80
CA GLU A 32 -7.98 -8.37 1.91
C GLU A 32 -8.25 -7.99 0.45
N ALA A 33 -9.16 -7.05 0.20
CA ALA A 33 -9.41 -6.54 -1.14
C ALA A 33 -8.32 -5.57 -1.63
N LEU A 34 -7.81 -4.71 -0.74
CA LEU A 34 -6.97 -3.56 -1.13
C LEU A 34 -5.48 -3.80 -1.04
N ALA A 35 -5.02 -4.57 -0.06
CA ALA A 35 -3.60 -4.89 0.08
C ALA A 35 -3.01 -5.49 -1.20
N PRO A 36 -3.62 -6.48 -1.88
CA PRO A 36 -3.04 -7.03 -3.10
C PRO A 36 -2.93 -5.97 -4.22
N CYS A 37 -3.90 -5.07 -4.35
CA CYS A 37 -3.85 -3.98 -5.31
C CYS A 37 -2.70 -3.00 -5.02
N LEU A 38 -2.53 -2.61 -3.76
CA LEU A 38 -1.44 -1.71 -3.35
C LEU A 38 -0.06 -2.36 -3.52
N ILE A 39 0.06 -3.64 -3.19
CA ILE A 39 1.29 -4.43 -3.37
C ILE A 39 1.66 -4.48 -4.85
N ALA A 40 0.70 -4.79 -5.73
CA ALA A 40 0.91 -4.78 -7.18
C ALA A 40 1.29 -3.39 -7.70
N GLY A 41 0.65 -2.32 -7.21
CA GLY A 41 1.04 -0.95 -7.50
C GLY A 41 2.50 -0.65 -7.12
N TYR A 42 2.88 -0.93 -5.88
CA TYR A 42 4.27 -0.77 -5.44
C TYR A 42 5.24 -1.62 -6.25
N GLY A 43 4.87 -2.84 -6.65
CA GLY A 43 5.67 -3.67 -7.53
C GLY A 43 5.89 -3.04 -8.90
N ARG A 44 4.85 -2.48 -9.50
CA ARG A 44 4.87 -1.72 -10.76
C ARG A 44 5.79 -0.49 -10.65
N SER A 45 5.69 0.26 -9.57
CA SER A 45 6.58 1.41 -9.34
C SER A 45 8.02 1.02 -9.06
N LEU A 46 8.25 -0.06 -8.31
CA LEU A 46 9.59 -0.62 -8.08
C LEU A 46 10.25 -1.03 -9.40
N ARG A 47 9.51 -1.69 -10.31
CA ARG A 47 10.00 -2.07 -11.64
C ARG A 47 10.33 -0.85 -12.50
N ARG A 48 9.48 0.18 -12.47
CA ARG A 48 9.67 1.41 -13.26
C ARG A 48 10.80 2.29 -12.74
N LEU A 49 10.95 2.42 -11.43
CA LEU A 49 11.94 3.31 -10.79
C LEU A 49 13.28 2.61 -10.50
N GLY A 50 13.25 1.30 -10.29
CA GLY A 50 14.36 0.52 -9.72
C GLY A 50 14.35 0.52 -8.19
N GLU A 51 14.95 -0.51 -7.58
CA GLU A 51 14.94 -0.73 -6.12
C GLU A 51 15.55 0.42 -5.32
N GLU A 52 16.70 0.94 -5.75
CA GLU A 52 17.38 2.05 -5.07
C GLU A 52 16.52 3.33 -5.09
N ALA A 53 16.00 3.73 -6.27
CA ALA A 53 15.20 4.96 -6.38
C ALA A 53 13.83 4.86 -5.68
N PHE A 54 13.22 3.67 -5.69
CA PHE A 54 11.99 3.41 -4.97
C PHE A 54 12.18 3.50 -3.45
N THR A 55 13.25 2.90 -2.95
CA THR A 55 13.63 2.92 -1.52
C THR A 55 13.89 4.36 -1.06
N VAL A 56 14.68 5.14 -1.82
CA VAL A 56 14.93 6.56 -1.55
C VAL A 56 13.64 7.38 -1.53
N GLN A 57 12.70 7.11 -2.44
CA GLN A 57 11.40 7.78 -2.42
C GLN A 57 10.58 7.41 -1.19
N LEU A 58 10.53 6.13 -0.79
CA LEU A 58 9.86 5.72 0.44
C LEU A 58 10.46 6.38 1.68
N GLU A 59 11.80 6.43 1.77
CA GLU A 59 12.51 7.12 2.84
C GLU A 59 12.14 8.60 2.89
N SER A 60 12.09 9.28 1.73
CA SER A 60 11.69 10.69 1.64
C SER A 60 10.24 10.95 2.09
N LEU A 61 9.37 9.94 2.06
CA LEU A 61 7.98 10.05 2.53
C LEU A 61 7.83 9.78 4.03
N GLY A 62 8.89 9.33 4.71
CA GLY A 62 8.90 8.98 6.12
C GLY A 62 9.22 7.51 6.40
N GLY A 63 9.49 6.71 5.36
CA GLY A 63 9.98 5.34 5.48
C GLY A 63 9.17 4.45 6.42
N GLU A 64 9.87 3.77 7.35
CA GLU A 64 9.25 2.89 8.35
C GLU A 64 8.34 3.66 9.33
N GLU A 65 8.62 4.95 9.57
CA GLU A 65 7.78 5.78 10.45
C GLU A 65 6.38 6.00 9.89
N MET A 66 6.17 5.85 8.58
CA MET A 66 4.83 5.87 7.99
C MET A 66 3.94 4.77 8.56
N ALA A 67 4.48 3.55 8.71
CA ALA A 67 3.74 2.44 9.30
C ALA A 67 3.49 2.68 10.79
N GLN A 68 4.49 3.19 11.52
CA GLN A 68 4.33 3.53 12.94
C GLN A 68 3.29 4.64 13.15
N ALA A 69 3.26 5.66 12.29
CA ALA A 69 2.28 6.74 12.34
C ALA A 69 0.85 6.23 12.16
N VAL A 70 0.63 5.15 11.40
CA VAL A 70 -0.68 4.52 11.28
C VAL A 70 -1.06 3.74 12.54
N LEU A 71 -0.12 2.98 13.09
CA LEU A 71 -0.30 2.15 14.29
C LEU A 71 -0.53 2.97 15.56
N LEU A 72 0.17 4.10 15.69
CA LEU A 72 0.08 4.99 16.84
C LEU A 72 -1.14 5.91 16.70
N PRO A 73 -1.88 6.20 17.79
CA PRO A 73 -2.93 7.21 17.77
C PRO A 73 -2.30 8.61 17.72
N GLY A 74 -2.26 9.22 16.53
CA GLY A 74 -1.68 10.55 16.31
C GLY A 74 -2.17 11.19 15.01
N PRO A 75 -1.97 12.50 14.79
CA PRO A 75 -2.37 13.14 13.54
C PRO A 75 -1.61 12.52 12.36
N ILE A 76 -2.35 11.96 11.40
CA ILE A 76 -1.77 11.55 10.11
C ILE A 76 -2.00 12.68 9.13
N HIS A 77 -0.92 13.14 8.51
CA HIS A 77 -1.01 14.11 7.44
C HIS A 77 -1.53 13.42 6.18
N PRO A 78 -2.70 13.82 5.64
CA PRO A 78 -3.28 13.18 4.46
C PRO A 78 -2.34 13.29 3.24
N SER A 79 -1.46 14.29 3.22
CA SER A 79 -0.43 14.48 2.20
C SER A 79 0.57 13.33 2.13
N VAL A 80 0.92 12.69 3.26
CA VAL A 80 1.84 11.54 3.28
C VAL A 80 1.16 10.32 2.66
N GLY A 81 -0.08 10.05 3.05
CA GLY A 81 -0.86 8.95 2.46
C GLY A 81 -1.11 9.14 0.96
N ASP A 82 -1.41 10.37 0.52
CA ASP A 82 -1.59 10.68 -0.90
C ASP A 82 -0.28 10.54 -1.69
N ALA A 83 0.86 10.93 -1.10
CA ALA A 83 2.16 10.71 -1.71
C ALA A 83 2.54 9.22 -1.78
N ALA A 84 2.22 8.43 -0.74
CA ALA A 84 2.42 6.99 -0.75
C ALA A 84 1.56 6.28 -1.82
N LEU A 85 0.32 6.75 -2.02
CA LEU A 85 -0.56 6.27 -3.09
C LEU A 85 -0.03 6.67 -4.48
N ARG A 86 0.45 7.90 -4.64
CA ARG A 86 1.11 8.32 -5.89
C ARG A 86 2.37 7.53 -6.17
N LEU A 87 3.14 7.16 -5.14
CA LEU A 87 4.27 6.26 -5.31
C LEU A 87 3.81 4.86 -5.74
N ALA A 88 2.69 4.34 -5.23
CA ALA A 88 2.17 3.03 -5.63
C ALA A 88 1.59 3.03 -7.06
N PHE A 89 0.88 4.08 -7.47
CA PHE A 89 0.12 4.08 -8.73
C PHE A 89 0.71 5.00 -9.82
N GLY A 90 1.75 5.76 -9.50
CA GLY A 90 2.45 6.70 -10.38
C GLY A 90 1.83 8.09 -10.45
N SER A 91 0.50 8.19 -10.50
CA SER A 91 -0.22 9.45 -10.77
C SER A 91 -1.50 9.57 -9.97
N SER A 92 -1.91 10.80 -9.63
CA SER A 92 -3.20 11.05 -8.95
C SER A 92 -4.41 10.54 -9.74
N GLU A 93 -4.35 10.57 -11.08
CA GLU A 93 -5.42 10.01 -11.93
C GLU A 93 -5.55 8.49 -11.76
N ASN A 94 -4.42 7.78 -11.66
CA ASN A 94 -4.42 6.34 -11.40
C ASN A 94 -4.94 6.02 -9.99
N VAL A 95 -4.61 6.86 -9.00
CA VAL A 95 -5.18 6.76 -7.65
C VAL A 95 -6.71 6.87 -7.70
N ASP A 96 -7.24 7.84 -8.45
CA ASP A 96 -8.68 8.07 -8.60
C ASP A 96 -9.39 6.90 -9.31
N ARG A 97 -8.75 6.32 -10.34
CA ARG A 97 -9.24 5.12 -11.02
C ARG A 97 -9.28 3.91 -10.09
N VAL A 98 -8.22 3.68 -9.32
CA VAL A 98 -8.18 2.58 -8.34
C VAL A 98 -9.23 2.81 -7.25
N GLU A 99 -9.37 4.03 -6.73
CA GLU A 99 -10.41 4.37 -5.77
C GLU A 99 -11.80 4.04 -6.32
N SER A 100 -12.10 4.46 -7.54
CA SER A 100 -13.38 4.15 -8.21
C SER A 100 -13.59 2.64 -8.42
N ALA A 101 -12.55 1.92 -8.80
CA ALA A 101 -12.62 0.47 -9.01
C ALA A 101 -12.80 -0.30 -7.69
N VAL A 102 -12.21 0.21 -6.60
CA VAL A 102 -12.36 -0.32 -5.24
C VAL A 102 -13.76 -0.07 -4.71
N GLN A 103 -14.33 1.11 -4.94
CA GLN A 103 -15.72 1.43 -4.57
C GLN A 103 -16.72 0.41 -5.16
N ALA A 104 -16.41 -0.14 -6.33
CA ALA A 104 -17.24 -1.19 -6.94
C ALA A 104 -17.11 -2.56 -6.26
N ASN A 105 -16.00 -2.83 -5.57
CA ASN A 105 -15.69 -4.13 -4.96
C ASN A 105 -15.87 -4.15 -3.44
N VAL A 106 -15.76 -3.00 -2.78
CA VAL A 106 -15.81 -2.88 -1.32
C VAL A 106 -17.06 -2.11 -0.94
N THR A 107 -17.94 -2.74 -0.16
CA THR A 107 -19.14 -2.08 0.38
C THR A 107 -18.76 -1.22 1.60
N LEU A 108 -18.18 -0.05 1.36
CA LEU A 108 -17.90 0.98 2.36
C LEU A 108 -18.46 2.34 1.93
N ASP A 109 -18.50 3.29 2.85
CA ASP A 109 -18.94 4.66 2.54
C ASP A 109 -17.88 5.38 1.67
N PRO A 110 -18.27 6.11 0.60
CA PRO A 110 -17.36 6.79 -0.32
C PRO A 110 -16.17 7.55 0.32
N PRO A 111 -16.36 8.42 1.34
CA PRO A 111 -15.26 9.14 1.99
C PRO A 111 -14.25 8.22 2.68
N CYS A 112 -14.66 7.02 3.11
CA CYS A 112 -13.77 6.11 3.83
C CYS A 112 -12.81 5.36 2.91
N HIS A 113 -13.12 5.17 1.62
CA HIS A 113 -12.25 4.42 0.71
C HIS A 113 -10.88 5.06 0.54
N ARG A 114 -10.86 6.39 0.34
CA ARG A 114 -9.63 7.18 0.22
C ARG A 114 -8.78 7.05 1.48
N ASP A 115 -9.39 7.15 2.65
CA ASP A 115 -8.67 7.05 3.92
C ASP A 115 -8.16 5.64 4.18
N VAL A 116 -8.93 4.59 3.87
CA VAL A 116 -8.44 3.20 3.93
C VAL A 116 -7.24 3.01 3.02
N LEU A 117 -7.33 3.48 1.76
CA LEU A 117 -6.24 3.38 0.78
C LEU A 117 -4.98 4.10 1.29
N ARG A 118 -5.12 5.32 1.81
CA ARG A 118 -4.00 6.09 2.36
C ARG A 118 -3.32 5.37 3.52
N LEU A 119 -4.10 4.86 4.48
CA LEU A 119 -3.57 4.17 5.66
C LEU A 119 -2.88 2.86 5.27
N LEU A 120 -3.47 2.09 4.35
CA LEU A 120 -2.87 0.86 3.85
C LEU A 120 -1.60 1.13 3.04
N ALA A 121 -1.59 2.17 2.20
CA ALA A 121 -0.40 2.58 1.45
C ALA A 121 0.75 2.92 2.39
N MET A 122 0.49 3.72 3.43
CA MET A 122 1.50 4.07 4.45
C MET A 122 2.00 2.84 5.22
N LEU A 123 1.09 1.95 5.65
CA LEU A 123 1.47 0.70 6.32
C LEU A 123 2.34 -0.17 5.42
N LEU A 124 1.88 -0.46 4.21
CA LEU A 124 2.59 -1.33 3.27
C LEU A 124 3.93 -0.72 2.86
N GLY A 125 3.98 0.56 2.51
CA GLY A 125 5.21 1.27 2.18
C GLY A 125 6.23 1.24 3.32
N GLY A 126 5.79 1.48 4.55
CA GLY A 126 6.65 1.36 5.73
C GLY A 126 7.15 -0.06 5.98
N TYR A 127 6.30 -1.08 5.82
CA TYR A 127 6.71 -2.48 5.93
C TYR A 127 7.66 -2.92 4.81
N LEU A 128 7.48 -2.41 3.59
CA LEU A 128 8.39 -2.69 2.49
C LEU A 128 9.78 -2.14 2.82
N LEU A 129 9.88 -0.91 3.30
CA LEU A 129 11.16 -0.33 3.69
C LEU A 129 11.79 -1.06 4.89
N ALA A 130 11.00 -1.33 5.95
CA ALA A 130 11.44 -2.12 7.11
C ALA A 130 12.04 -3.47 6.72
N ARG A 131 11.51 -4.05 5.63
CA ARG A 131 11.94 -5.34 5.10
C ARG A 131 13.09 -5.21 4.11
N ALA A 132 13.18 -4.11 3.38
CA ALA A 132 14.31 -3.74 2.53
C ALA A 132 15.59 -3.53 3.37
N ASP A 133 15.47 -2.81 4.48
CA ASP A 133 16.56 -2.56 5.42
C ASP A 133 17.06 -3.86 6.08
N ARG A 134 16.13 -4.75 6.46
CA ARG A 134 16.49 -6.11 6.93
C ARG A 134 17.01 -7.04 5.83
N ALA A 135 16.81 -6.70 4.56
CA ALA A 135 17.29 -7.47 3.42
C ALA A 135 18.75 -7.15 3.03
N ASP A 136 19.50 -6.47 3.90
CA ASP A 136 20.96 -6.27 3.81
C ASP A 136 21.79 -7.57 3.66
N PHE A 137 21.15 -8.75 3.70
CA PHE A 137 21.75 -10.00 3.21
C PHE A 137 21.62 -10.16 1.68
N GLY A 138 22.28 -9.28 0.91
CA GLY A 138 22.92 -9.63 -0.37
C GLY A 138 22.05 -10.02 -1.57
N HIS A 139 20.75 -9.69 -1.62
CA HIS A 139 19.90 -9.96 -2.80
C HIS A 139 19.20 -8.70 -3.29
N LYS A 140 19.77 -8.05 -4.33
CA LYS A 140 19.27 -6.83 -5.01
C LYS A 140 17.90 -6.98 -5.72
N ASP A 141 17.24 -8.12 -5.55
CA ASP A 141 15.94 -8.45 -6.14
C ASP A 141 14.94 -8.92 -5.07
N GLY A 142 15.27 -8.79 -3.78
CA GLY A 142 14.45 -9.31 -2.67
C GLY A 142 13.08 -8.64 -2.59
N LEU A 143 13.00 -7.32 -2.78
CA LEU A 143 11.72 -6.61 -2.85
C LEU A 143 10.98 -6.93 -4.15
N SER A 144 11.71 -7.01 -5.25
CA SER A 144 11.13 -7.30 -6.57
C SER A 144 10.46 -8.67 -6.61
N LEU A 145 11.05 -9.69 -5.98
CA LEU A 145 10.45 -11.03 -5.84
C LEU A 145 9.26 -11.05 -4.88
N LEU A 146 9.26 -10.21 -3.84
CA LEU A 146 8.18 -10.13 -2.86
C LEU A 146 6.94 -9.41 -3.42
N LEU A 147 7.17 -8.44 -4.29
CA LEU A 147 6.14 -7.72 -5.03
C LEU A 147 5.80 -8.40 -6.38
N SER A 148 6.51 -9.47 -6.74
CA SER A 148 6.30 -10.17 -8.01
C SER A 148 5.11 -11.14 -7.97
N ARG A 149 4.14 -10.76 -8.81
CA ARG A 149 3.20 -11.54 -9.63
C ARG A 149 2.11 -12.36 -8.92
N GLY A 150 0.88 -11.90 -9.16
CA GLY A 150 -0.38 -12.61 -8.97
C GLY A 150 -1.53 -11.86 -9.67
N ALA A 151 -2.76 -12.35 -9.53
CA ALA A 151 -3.97 -11.81 -10.17
C ALA A 151 -4.25 -10.31 -9.94
N ALA A 152 -3.65 -9.72 -8.90
CA ALA A 152 -3.76 -8.30 -8.61
C ALA A 152 -3.04 -7.41 -9.63
N ASP A 153 -1.95 -7.90 -10.23
CA ASP A 153 -1.20 -7.19 -11.27
C ASP A 153 -2.03 -7.14 -12.57
N GLU A 154 -2.66 -8.25 -12.95
CA GLU A 154 -3.62 -8.31 -14.08
C GLU A 154 -4.85 -7.43 -13.86
N TRP A 155 -5.40 -7.39 -12.64
CA TRP A 155 -6.50 -6.48 -12.31
C TRP A 155 -6.07 -5.02 -12.40
N LEU A 156 -4.85 -4.70 -11.94
CA LEU A 156 -4.31 -3.34 -12.02
C LEU A 156 -4.05 -2.93 -13.47
N ASP A 157 -3.54 -3.83 -14.29
CA ASP A 157 -3.33 -3.64 -15.73
C ASP A 157 -4.66 -3.36 -16.44
N ALA A 158 -5.69 -4.14 -16.14
CA ALA A 158 -7.04 -3.93 -16.66
C ALA A 158 -7.66 -2.58 -16.20
N THR A 159 -7.29 -2.08 -15.03
CA THR A 159 -7.85 -0.85 -14.44
C THR A 159 -7.07 0.41 -14.87
N LEU A 160 -5.74 0.34 -14.91
CA LEU A 160 -4.85 1.47 -15.17
C LEU A 160 -4.28 1.49 -16.59
N GLY A 161 -4.42 0.41 -17.34
CA GLY A 161 -3.72 0.17 -18.61
C GLY A 161 -2.31 -0.38 -18.41
N PRO A 162 -1.72 -0.95 -19.47
CA PRO A 162 -0.42 -1.60 -19.42
C PRO A 162 0.71 -0.66 -18.98
N GLU A 163 1.81 -1.26 -18.52
CA GLU A 163 3.02 -0.58 -18.03
C GLU A 163 3.72 0.32 -19.05
N ASP A 164 3.32 0.24 -20.32
CA ASP A 164 4.01 0.78 -21.49
C ASP A 164 3.27 2.00 -22.08
N GLU A 165 3.80 3.20 -21.81
CA GLU A 165 4.21 4.15 -22.85
C GLU A 165 5.48 4.90 -22.40
#